data_AF-A0A076ME94-F1
#
_entry.id   AF-A0A076ME94-F1
#
_cell.length_a   1.000
_cell.length_b   1.000
_cell.length_c   1.000
_cell.angle_alpha   90.00
_cell.angle_beta   90.00
_cell.angle_gamma   90.00
#
_symmetry.space_group_name_H-M   'P 1'
#
loop_
_entity.id
_entity.type
_entity.pdbx_description
1 polymer ?
#
loop_
_entity_poly.entity_id
_entity_poly.type
_entity_poly.pdbx_seq_one_letter_code
_entity_poly.pdbx_strand_id
1 'polypeptide(L)' 'PLQDVYKIGGIGTVPVGRVEIGVLKPGMVVTFAPAGLTTEVKSVE' A
#
# COMPACT_ATOMS: atom_id res chain seq x y z
N PRO A 1 1.68 -3.62 10.06
CA PRO A 1 2.64 -2.50 10.09
C PRO A 1 3.40 -2.36 8.76
N LEU A 2 3.63 -1.12 8.32
CA LEU A 2 4.48 -0.82 7.17
C LEU A 2 5.95 -1.03 7.57
N GLN A 3 6.69 -1.79 6.78
CA GLN A 3 8.09 -2.12 7.02
C GLN A 3 8.99 -1.34 6.09
N ASP A 4 8.69 -1.38 4.79
CA ASP A 4 9.48 -0.71 3.75
C ASP A 4 8.60 -0.13 2.65
N VAL A 5 9.18 0.78 1.87
CA VAL A 5 8.52 1.38 0.70
C VAL A 5 9.53 1.45 -0.45
N TYR A 6 9.18 0.83 -1.57
CA TYR A 6 9.97 0.89 -2.80
C TYR A 6 9.30 1.78 -3.83
N LYS A 7 10.11 2.51 -4.62
CA LYS A 7 9.64 3.29 -5.76
C LYS A 7 10.14 2.62 -7.04
N ILE A 8 9.23 2.00 -7.78
CA ILE A 8 9.54 1.28 -9.01
C ILE A 8 9.11 2.14 -10.19
N GLY A 9 10.07 2.49 -11.05
CA GLY A 9 9.80 3.28 -12.26
C GLY A 9 8.74 2.60 -13.13
N GLY A 10 7.72 3.36 -13.54
CA GLY A 10 6.63 2.86 -14.39
C GLY A 10 5.48 2.14 -13.65
N ILE A 11 5.71 1.58 -12.47
CA ILE A 11 4.67 0.89 -11.66
C ILE A 11 4.11 1.82 -10.57
N GLY A 12 5.00 2.57 -9.90
CA GLY A 12 4.66 3.48 -8.82
C GLY A 12 5.33 3.10 -7.50
N THR A 13 4.62 3.32 -6.39
CA THR A 13 5.12 3.05 -5.05
C THR A 13 4.57 1.72 -4.55
N VAL A 14 5.45 0.85 -4.08
CA VAL A 14 5.13 -0.49 -3.56
C VAL A 14 5.44 -0.53 -2.06
N PRO A 15 4.40 -0.43 -1.20
CA PRO A 15 4.57 -0.59 0.24
C PRO A 15 4.68 -2.07 0.61
N VAL A 16 5.61 -2.40 1.50
CA VAL A 16 5.77 -3.75 2.06
C VAL A 16 5.46 -3.72 3.53
N GLY A 17 4.59 -4.60 3.98
CA GLY A 17 4.16 -4.64 5.36
C GLY A 17 3.25 -5.82 5.65
N ARG A 18 2.86 -5.93 6.93
CA ARG A 18 1.89 -6.93 7.37
C ARG A 18 0.54 -6.27 7.59
N VAL A 19 -0.53 -6.94 7.14
CA VAL A 19 -1.90 -6.61 7.51
C VAL A 19 -2.14 -7.18 8.91
N GLU A 20 -2.32 -6.30 9.89
CA GLU A 20 -2.57 -6.72 11.28
C GLU A 20 -4.02 -7.18 11.48
N ILE A 21 -4.97 -6.49 10.83
CA ILE A 21 -6.41 -6.75 10.95
C ILE A 21 -7.07 -6.52 9.59
N GLY A 22 -8.07 -7.34 9.26
CA GLY A 22 -8.87 -7.22 8.05
C GLY A 22 -8.27 -7.93 6.83
N VAL A 23 -8.76 -7.57 5.65
CA VAL A 23 -8.33 -8.14 4.36
C VAL A 23 -7.98 -7.01 3.40
N LEU A 24 -6.83 -7.10 2.75
CA LEU A 24 -6.40 -6.19 1.70
C LEU A 24 -6.67 -6.83 0.33
N LYS A 25 -7.30 -6.09 -0.58
CA LYS A 25 -7.62 -6.56 -1.94
C LYS A 25 -7.33 -5.47 -2.98
N PRO A 26 -7.03 -5.86 -4.22
CA PRO A 26 -7.00 -4.93 -5.34
C PRO A 26 -8.31 -4.13 -5.49
N GLY A 27 -8.21 -2.88 -5.93
CA GLY A 27 -9.33 -1.95 -6.09
C GLY A 27 -9.76 -1.22 -4.82
N MET A 28 -9.21 -1.58 -3.66
CA MET A 28 -9.46 -0.83 -2.42
C MET A 28 -8.70 0.48 -2.41
N VAL A 29 -9.34 1.54 -1.89
CA VAL A 29 -8.68 2.81 -1.60
C VAL A 29 -8.12 2.77 -0.18
N VAL A 30 -6.82 3.02 -0.03
CA VAL A 30 -6.10 2.97 1.24
C VAL A 30 -5.41 4.30 1.51
N THR A 31 -5.30 4.65 2.79
CA THR A 31 -4.63 5.88 3.25
C THR A 31 -3.43 5.55 4.12
N PHE A 32 -2.26 6.08 3.77
CA PHE A 32 -1.02 5.88 4.49
C PHE A 32 -0.73 7.02 5.46
N ALA A 33 -0.57 6.67 6.74
CA ALA A 33 -0.10 7.58 7.79
C ALA A 33 1.43 7.71 7.77
N PRO A 34 2.01 8.81 8.29
CA PRO A 34 1.32 9.97 8.87
C PRO A 34 0.87 11.02 7.84
N ALA A 35 1.35 10.94 6.59
CA ALA A 35 1.11 11.97 5.58
C ALA A 35 -0.33 12.03 5.05
N GLY A 36 -1.17 11.03 5.34
CA GLY A 36 -2.56 10.97 4.86
C GLY A 36 -2.67 10.71 3.36
N LEU A 37 -1.64 10.11 2.75
CA LEU A 37 -1.62 9.84 1.31
C LEU A 37 -2.62 8.75 0.96
N THR A 38 -3.59 9.06 0.11
CA THR A 38 -4.64 8.12 -0.31
C THR A 38 -4.38 7.62 -1.73
N THR A 39 -4.46 6.31 -1.94
CA THR A 39 -4.25 5.68 -3.25
C THR A 39 -5.07 4.40 -3.39
N GLU A 40 -5.30 3.98 -4.63
CA GLU A 40 -5.88 2.67 -4.94
C GLU A 40 -4.81 1.56 -4.90
N VAL A 41 -5.18 0.40 -4.38
CA VAL A 41 -4.37 -0.82 -4.41
C VAL A 41 -4.51 -1.48 -5.78
N LYS A 42 -3.44 -1.53 -6.56
CA LYS A 42 -3.46 -2.18 -7.89
C LYS A 42 -3.29 -3.69 -7.82
N SER A 43 -2.38 -4.18 -6.97
CA SER A 43 -2.10 -5.60 -6.76
C SER A 43 -1.70 -5.84 -5.30
N VAL A 44 -1.83 -7.09 -4.85
CA VAL A 44 -1.38 -7.55 -3.53
C VAL A 44 -0.62 -8.86 -3.75
N GLU A 45 0.59 -8.95 -3.21
CA GLU A 45 1.48 -10.12 -3.23
C GLU A 45 1.94 -10.46 -1.81
#